data_AF-A0A1M3M219-F1
#
_entry.id   AF-A0A1M3M219-F1
#
_cell.length_a   1.000
_cell.length_b   1.000
_cell.length_c   1.000
_cell.angle_alpha   90.00
_cell.angle_beta   90.00
_cell.angle_gamma   90.00
#
_symmetry.space_group_name_H-M   'P 1'
#
loop_
_entity.id
_entity.type
_entity.pdbx_description
1 polymer ?
#
loop_
_entity_poly.entity_id
_entity_poly.type
_entity_poly.pdbx_seq_one_letter_code
_entity_poly.pdbx_strand_id
1 'polypeptide(L)'
;MIRQLGLGLAAGLLSALLFLSVVKGVAFGFVLSYVAPLPVMMAGLGVGIGASVTAGVVGMVVVALGFGEISALSYLVAAALPSWVVSNRAMLWRKPQDDLTEWYPPGLVLAWLTATILVLMTIGAFLVAGHPEGIKGQVAETIGRALDLLAAELPQEQRPKVAGWWAAFFPAMVSASWLVMIVANATWAQALLVRLGRNRRPSPAYRQLRLPDWLALVLVMAAVASRLSDGDVGYVGGNVALVALIPFMFLGLAGIHQWAAGKPQARIILAATYGLLALVFVWAAVAVAVLGMVRFWTMRFRRGDSGGGMEG
;
A
#
# COMPACT_ATOMS: atom_id res chain seq x y z
N MET A 1 -26.95 12.57 -9.16
CA MET A 1 -27.02 11.55 -8.09
C MET A 1 -27.29 10.14 -8.61
N ILE A 2 -28.35 9.89 -9.39
CA ILE A 2 -28.73 8.53 -9.87
C ILE A 2 -27.57 7.76 -10.54
N ARG A 3 -26.83 8.41 -11.46
CA ARG A 3 -25.67 7.80 -12.12
C ARG A 3 -24.52 7.45 -11.16
N GLN A 4 -24.35 8.20 -10.07
CA GLN A 4 -23.32 7.94 -9.06
C GLN A 4 -23.68 6.72 -8.22
N LEU A 5 -24.96 6.60 -7.83
CA LEU A 5 -25.48 5.46 -7.09
C LEU A 5 -25.44 4.17 -7.92
N GLY A 6 -25.87 4.22 -9.19
CA GLY A 6 -25.87 3.05 -10.07
C GLY A 6 -24.46 2.51 -10.36
N LEU A 7 -23.50 3.39 -10.66
CA LEU A 7 -22.10 2.97 -10.87
C LEU A 7 -21.43 2.51 -9.57
N GLY A 8 -21.77 3.13 -8.43
CA GLY A 8 -21.33 2.68 -7.11
C GLY A 8 -21.84 1.27 -6.80
N LEU A 9 -23.13 1.00 -7.01
CA LEU A 9 -23.73 -0.32 -6.84
C LEU A 9 -23.04 -1.39 -7.68
N ALA A 10 -22.90 -1.15 -8.98
CA ALA A 10 -22.27 -2.11 -9.89
C ALA A 10 -20.80 -2.40 -9.50
N ALA A 11 -20.04 -1.35 -9.14
CA ALA A 11 -18.67 -1.49 -8.67
C ALA A 11 -18.58 -2.26 -7.35
N GLY A 12 -19.51 -2.01 -6.41
CA GLY A 12 -19.56 -2.71 -5.13
C GLY A 12 -19.87 -4.19 -5.28
N LEU A 13 -20.85 -4.53 -6.13
CA LEU A 13 -21.18 -5.93 -6.46
C LEU A 13 -19.99 -6.65 -7.09
N LEU A 14 -19.34 -6.04 -8.11
CA LEU A 14 -18.16 -6.62 -8.74
C LEU A 14 -17.01 -6.80 -7.74
N SER A 15 -16.76 -5.79 -6.91
CA SER A 15 -15.72 -5.84 -5.87
C SER A 15 -15.97 -6.96 -4.85
N ALA A 16 -17.21 -7.13 -4.39
CA ALA A 16 -17.57 -8.24 -3.49
C ALA A 16 -17.39 -9.60 -4.16
N LEU A 17 -17.80 -9.76 -5.42
CA LEU A 17 -17.61 -11.01 -6.16
C LEU A 17 -16.12 -11.36 -6.32
N LEU A 18 -15.29 -10.36 -6.63
CA LEU A 18 -13.83 -10.52 -6.70
C LEU A 18 -13.24 -10.87 -5.33
N PHE A 19 -13.70 -10.25 -4.25
CA PHE A 19 -13.22 -10.59 -2.91
C PHE A 19 -13.58 -12.03 -2.51
N LEU A 20 -14.81 -12.46 -2.82
CA LEU A 20 -15.35 -13.76 -2.45
C LEU A 20 -14.82 -14.92 -3.32
N SER A 21 -14.07 -14.64 -4.40
CA SER A 21 -13.52 -15.69 -5.27
C SER A 21 -12.55 -16.63 -4.55
N VAL A 22 -11.85 -16.13 -3.52
CA VAL A 22 -10.93 -16.95 -2.72
C VAL A 22 -11.68 -17.99 -1.89
N VAL A 23 -12.84 -17.62 -1.33
CA VAL A 23 -13.63 -18.51 -0.47
C VAL A 23 -14.32 -19.59 -1.28
N LYS A 24 -14.71 -19.28 -2.52
CA LYS A 24 -15.37 -20.23 -3.41
C LYS A 24 -14.42 -21.22 -4.10
N GLY A 25 -13.12 -21.19 -3.78
CA GLY A 25 -12.14 -22.13 -4.35
C GLY A 25 -11.98 -22.01 -5.86
N VAL A 26 -12.33 -20.86 -6.45
CA VAL A 26 -12.22 -20.62 -7.89
C VAL A 26 -10.73 -20.66 -8.28
N ALA A 27 -10.40 -21.25 -9.44
CA ALA A 27 -9.06 -21.16 -10.00
C ALA A 27 -8.64 -19.68 -10.08
N PHE A 28 -7.47 -19.34 -9.52
CA PHE A 28 -6.99 -17.95 -9.34
C PHE A 28 -7.77 -17.08 -8.33
N GLY A 29 -8.55 -17.67 -7.42
CA GLY A 29 -9.34 -16.95 -6.43
C GLY A 29 -8.55 -15.97 -5.57
N PHE A 30 -7.30 -16.30 -5.22
CA PHE A 30 -6.38 -15.38 -4.53
C PHE A 30 -6.04 -14.16 -5.37
N VAL A 31 -5.69 -14.34 -6.65
CA VAL A 31 -5.34 -13.24 -7.56
C VAL A 31 -6.54 -12.33 -7.79
N LEU A 32 -7.73 -12.89 -7.99
CA LEU A 32 -8.97 -12.13 -8.17
C LEU A 32 -9.31 -11.31 -6.92
N SER A 33 -9.12 -11.88 -5.72
CA SER A 33 -9.35 -11.15 -4.47
C SER A 33 -8.43 -9.93 -4.29
N TYR A 34 -7.20 -9.99 -4.82
CA TYR A 34 -6.26 -8.87 -4.81
C TYR A 34 -6.68 -7.70 -5.70
N VAL A 35 -7.58 -7.95 -6.66
CA VAL A 35 -8.14 -6.94 -7.57
C VAL A 35 -9.49 -6.40 -7.06
N ALA A 36 -10.00 -6.92 -5.95
CA ALA A 36 -11.24 -6.42 -5.34
C ALA A 36 -11.28 -4.89 -5.08
N PRO A 37 -10.17 -4.20 -4.73
CA PRO A 37 -10.18 -2.74 -4.58
C PRO A 37 -10.39 -1.99 -5.91
N LEU A 38 -10.01 -2.59 -7.05
CA LEU A 38 -10.00 -1.93 -8.36
C LEU A 38 -11.37 -1.30 -8.73
N PRO A 39 -12.51 -2.01 -8.67
CA PRO A 39 -13.81 -1.41 -9.03
C PRO A 39 -14.20 -0.26 -8.10
N VAL A 40 -13.92 -0.38 -6.79
CA VAL A 40 -14.23 0.65 -5.79
C VAL A 40 -13.42 1.93 -6.05
N MET A 41 -12.14 1.77 -6.43
CA MET A 41 -11.29 2.89 -6.82
C MET A 41 -11.68 3.47 -8.18
N MET A 42 -12.07 2.65 -9.16
CA MET A 42 -12.57 3.15 -10.44
C MET A 42 -13.84 4.01 -10.26
N ALA A 43 -14.76 3.59 -9.39
CA ALA A 43 -15.92 4.39 -9.01
C ALA A 43 -15.50 5.70 -8.35
N GLY A 44 -14.54 5.67 -7.42
CA GLY A 44 -14.04 6.86 -6.73
C GLY A 44 -13.32 7.87 -7.61
N LEU A 45 -12.35 7.40 -8.40
CA LEU A 45 -11.51 8.25 -9.26
C LEU A 45 -12.27 8.74 -10.51
N GLY A 46 -13.22 7.95 -11.03
CA GLY A 46 -13.99 8.29 -12.22
C GLY A 46 -15.29 9.06 -11.93
N VAL A 47 -15.93 8.80 -10.78
CA VAL A 47 -17.28 9.31 -10.46
C VAL A 47 -17.34 10.12 -9.15
N GLY A 48 -16.30 10.04 -8.31
CA GLY A 48 -16.14 10.82 -7.08
C GLY A 48 -16.33 9.98 -5.83
N ILE A 49 -15.97 10.55 -4.68
CA ILE A 49 -15.92 9.83 -3.40
C ILE A 49 -17.25 9.17 -3.02
N GLY A 50 -18.40 9.82 -3.30
CA GLY A 50 -19.71 9.25 -3.00
C GLY A 50 -19.97 7.91 -3.71
N ALA A 51 -19.49 7.74 -4.95
CA ALA A 51 -19.60 6.47 -5.67
C ALA A 51 -18.66 5.40 -5.09
N SER A 52 -17.47 5.79 -4.62
CA SER A 52 -16.53 4.88 -3.94
C SER A 52 -17.09 4.40 -2.60
N VAL A 53 -17.68 5.31 -1.80
CA VAL A 53 -18.34 4.98 -0.54
C VAL A 53 -19.52 4.05 -0.79
N THR A 54 -20.38 4.38 -1.77
CA THR A 54 -21.50 3.51 -2.16
C THR A 54 -21.00 2.12 -2.56
N ALA A 55 -19.95 2.03 -3.38
CA ALA A 55 -19.37 0.75 -3.79
C ALA A 55 -18.83 -0.06 -2.61
N GLY A 56 -18.08 0.58 -1.71
CA GLY A 56 -17.55 -0.08 -0.52
C GLY A 56 -18.65 -0.57 0.44
N VAL A 57 -19.70 0.23 0.67
CA VAL A 57 -20.83 -0.15 1.53
C VAL A 57 -21.63 -1.29 0.90
N VAL A 58 -21.94 -1.21 -0.39
CA VAL A 58 -22.63 -2.29 -1.12
C VAL A 58 -21.82 -3.57 -1.07
N GLY A 59 -20.51 -3.50 -1.34
CA GLY A 59 -19.65 -4.67 -1.29
C GLY A 59 -19.59 -5.30 0.10
N MET A 60 -19.48 -4.47 1.15
CA MET A 60 -19.50 -4.91 2.54
C MET A 60 -20.80 -5.62 2.91
N VAL A 61 -21.96 -5.07 2.53
CA VAL A 61 -23.28 -5.68 2.76
C VAL A 61 -23.38 -7.03 2.05
N VAL A 62 -22.94 -7.11 0.78
CA VAL A 62 -22.97 -8.37 0.01
C VAL A 62 -22.10 -9.44 0.66
N VAL A 63 -20.90 -9.08 1.10
CA VAL A 63 -20.00 -10.01 1.81
C VAL A 63 -20.60 -10.43 3.16
N ALA A 64 -21.21 -9.50 3.91
CA ALA A 64 -21.87 -9.79 5.18
C ALA A 64 -23.02 -10.81 5.01
N LEU A 65 -23.89 -10.58 4.03
CA LEU A 65 -25.03 -11.45 3.76
C LEU A 65 -24.61 -12.84 3.27
N GLY A 66 -23.47 -12.94 2.58
CA GLY A 66 -22.99 -14.21 2.03
C GLY A 66 -22.13 -15.05 2.99
N PHE A 67 -21.30 -14.40 3.82
CA PHE A 67 -20.21 -15.05 4.56
C PHE A 67 -20.04 -14.54 6.01
N GLY A 68 -20.93 -13.67 6.48
CA GLY A 68 -20.96 -13.20 7.86
C GLY A 68 -20.12 -11.95 8.15
N GLU A 69 -20.23 -11.48 9.39
CA GLU A 69 -19.71 -10.18 9.83
C GLU A 69 -18.17 -10.10 9.79
N ILE A 70 -17.48 -11.18 10.14
CA ILE A 70 -16.00 -11.24 10.13
C ILE A 70 -15.46 -11.07 8.71
N SER A 71 -16.09 -11.70 7.71
CA SER A 71 -15.73 -11.53 6.31
C SER A 71 -16.04 -10.12 5.81
N ALA A 72 -17.14 -9.53 6.26
CA ALA A 72 -17.50 -8.15 5.91
C ALA A 72 -16.49 -7.14 6.48
N LEU A 73 -16.05 -7.33 7.73
CA LEU A 73 -14.99 -6.54 8.35
C LEU A 73 -13.66 -6.72 7.58
N SER A 74 -13.34 -7.94 7.18
CA SER A 74 -12.15 -8.23 6.37
C SER A 74 -12.21 -7.51 5.02
N TYR A 75 -13.37 -7.49 4.34
CA TYR A 75 -13.57 -6.73 3.10
C TYR A 75 -13.44 -5.21 3.33
N LEU A 76 -14.08 -4.70 4.38
CA LEU A 76 -14.04 -3.28 4.75
C LEU A 76 -12.59 -2.83 4.93
N VAL A 77 -11.83 -3.56 5.75
CA VAL A 77 -10.43 -3.27 6.05
C VAL A 77 -9.57 -3.46 4.80
N ALA A 78 -9.63 -4.62 4.16
CA ALA A 78 -8.70 -5.02 3.09
C ALA A 78 -8.92 -4.29 1.76
N ALA A 79 -10.16 -3.92 1.44
CA ALA A 79 -10.52 -3.39 0.13
C ALA A 79 -11.20 -2.01 0.18
N ALA A 80 -12.25 -1.85 0.99
CA ALA A 80 -13.09 -0.65 0.91
C ALA A 80 -12.38 0.59 1.49
N LEU A 81 -11.86 0.48 2.71
CA LEU A 81 -11.20 1.57 3.44
C LEU A 81 -9.98 2.15 2.69
N PRO A 82 -8.99 1.36 2.24
CA PRO A 82 -7.87 1.90 1.47
C PRO A 82 -8.33 2.52 0.14
N SER A 83 -9.39 1.97 -0.49
CA SER A 83 -9.97 2.56 -1.70
C SER A 83 -10.58 3.93 -1.45
N TRP A 84 -11.23 4.13 -0.31
CA TRP A 84 -11.77 5.43 0.09
C TRP A 84 -10.68 6.45 0.38
N VAL A 85 -9.61 6.06 1.08
CA VAL A 85 -8.46 6.93 1.35
C VAL A 85 -7.83 7.40 0.03
N VAL A 86 -7.53 6.47 -0.87
CA VAL A 86 -6.97 6.78 -2.19
C VAL A 86 -7.92 7.68 -2.96
N SER A 87 -9.19 7.30 -3.09
CA SER A 87 -10.18 8.04 -3.90
C SER A 87 -10.46 9.43 -3.36
N ASN A 88 -10.51 9.60 -2.04
CA ASN A 88 -10.69 10.90 -1.40
C ASN A 88 -9.47 11.80 -1.67
N ARG A 89 -8.28 11.34 -1.27
CA ARG A 89 -7.06 12.17 -1.36
C ARG A 89 -6.67 12.47 -2.80
N ALA A 90 -6.80 11.50 -3.71
CA ALA A 90 -6.49 11.66 -5.13
C ALA A 90 -7.39 12.69 -5.84
N MET A 91 -8.60 12.91 -5.33
CA MET A 91 -9.60 13.80 -5.92
C MET A 91 -9.61 15.20 -5.29
N LEU A 92 -8.76 15.46 -4.30
CA LEU A 92 -8.55 16.82 -3.78
C LEU A 92 -7.80 17.64 -4.83
N TRP A 93 -8.24 18.87 -5.03
CA TRP A 93 -7.61 19.85 -5.89
C TRP A 93 -7.85 21.25 -5.33
N ARG A 94 -7.02 22.21 -5.75
CA ARG A 94 -7.20 23.64 -5.47
C ARG A 94 -6.84 24.44 -6.72
N LYS A 95 -7.30 25.69 -6.76
CA LYS A 95 -6.85 26.70 -7.73
C LYS A 95 -6.06 27.77 -6.98
N PRO A 96 -4.73 27.70 -6.95
CA PRO A 96 -3.91 28.87 -6.62
C PRO A 96 -4.18 29.96 -7.66
N GLN A 97 -3.98 31.24 -7.31
CA GLN A 97 -4.05 32.37 -8.25
C GLN A 97 -3.33 32.01 -9.57
N ASP A 98 -3.91 32.37 -10.72
CA ASP A 98 -3.53 32.02 -12.12
C ASP A 98 -4.19 30.78 -12.77
N ASP A 99 -5.39 30.40 -12.34
CA ASP A 99 -6.29 29.45 -13.01
C ASP A 99 -5.73 28.02 -13.27
N LEU A 100 -4.52 27.74 -12.79
CA LEU A 100 -3.89 26.43 -12.81
C LEU A 100 -4.55 25.53 -11.75
N THR A 101 -5.12 24.42 -12.19
CA THR A 101 -5.68 23.41 -11.28
C THR A 101 -4.55 22.57 -10.69
N GLU A 102 -4.26 22.77 -9.41
CA GLU A 102 -3.28 21.97 -8.67
C GLU A 102 -3.99 20.77 -8.02
N TRP A 103 -3.66 19.57 -8.48
CA TRP A 103 -4.17 18.32 -7.92
C TRP A 103 -3.33 17.87 -6.73
N TYR A 104 -3.96 17.19 -5.78
CA TYR A 104 -3.28 16.66 -4.62
C TYR A 104 -2.12 15.72 -5.00
N PRO A 105 -0.89 15.98 -4.52
CA PRO A 105 0.30 15.27 -4.97
C PRO A 105 0.24 13.75 -4.74
N PRO A 106 0.68 12.93 -5.72
CA PRO A 106 0.63 11.47 -5.59
C PRO A 106 1.47 10.94 -4.42
N GLY A 107 2.56 11.61 -4.05
CA GLY A 107 3.35 11.21 -2.89
C GLY A 107 2.66 11.49 -1.55
N LEU A 108 1.79 12.49 -1.47
CA LEU A 108 0.93 12.70 -0.29
C LEU A 108 -0.21 11.67 -0.23
N VAL A 109 -0.76 11.24 -1.37
CA VAL A 109 -1.73 10.13 -1.41
C VAL A 109 -1.07 8.84 -0.91
N LEU A 110 0.12 8.52 -1.43
CA LEU A 110 0.90 7.36 -0.98
C LEU A 110 1.20 7.43 0.52
N ALA A 111 1.61 8.58 1.03
CA ALA A 111 1.90 8.76 2.43
C ALA A 111 0.65 8.53 3.31
N TRP A 112 -0.50 9.13 2.98
CA TRP A 112 -1.74 8.90 3.73
C TRP A 112 -2.21 7.44 3.68
N LEU A 113 -2.02 6.77 2.55
CA LEU A 113 -2.29 5.34 2.44
C LEU A 113 -1.36 4.52 3.34
N THR A 114 -0.05 4.84 3.36
CA THR A 114 0.91 4.21 4.27
C THR A 114 0.53 4.45 5.73
N ALA A 115 0.17 5.68 6.12
CA ALA A 115 -0.29 5.99 7.47
C ALA A 115 -1.52 5.17 7.86
N THR A 116 -2.49 5.01 6.94
CA THR A 116 -3.68 4.18 7.16
C THR A 116 -3.30 2.73 7.47
N ILE A 117 -2.40 2.15 6.67
CA ILE A 117 -1.95 0.77 6.87
C ILE A 117 -1.15 0.61 8.16
N LEU A 118 -0.29 1.58 8.48
CA LEU A 118 0.46 1.59 9.75
C LEU A 118 -0.48 1.67 10.96
N VAL A 119 -1.52 2.50 10.90
CA VAL A 119 -2.53 2.59 11.96
C VAL A 119 -3.25 1.26 12.12
N LEU A 120 -3.70 0.64 11.02
CA LEU A 120 -4.38 -0.66 11.06
C LEU A 120 -3.48 -1.79 11.57
N MET A 121 -2.21 -1.81 11.17
CA MET A 121 -1.22 -2.75 11.68
C MET A 121 -1.03 -2.57 13.19
N THR A 122 -0.96 -1.32 13.66
CA THR A 122 -0.80 -1.00 15.08
C THR A 122 -2.05 -1.38 15.88
N ILE A 123 -3.25 -1.11 15.35
CA ILE A 123 -4.52 -1.57 15.95
C ILE A 123 -4.52 -3.10 16.05
N GLY A 124 -4.16 -3.80 14.97
CA GLY A 124 -4.05 -5.26 14.96
C GLY A 124 -3.09 -5.78 16.03
N ALA A 125 -1.93 -5.12 16.18
CA ALA A 125 -0.95 -5.40 17.21
C ALA A 125 -1.52 -5.17 18.63
N PHE A 126 -2.27 -4.10 18.86
CA PHE A 126 -2.93 -3.82 20.13
C PHE A 126 -4.02 -4.83 20.49
N LEU A 127 -4.78 -5.33 19.51
CA LEU A 127 -5.83 -6.33 19.76
C LEU A 127 -5.27 -7.68 20.24
N VAL A 128 -3.98 -7.90 20.06
CA VAL A 128 -3.26 -9.10 20.49
C VAL A 128 -2.23 -8.80 21.59
N ALA A 129 -2.17 -7.55 22.06
CA ALA A 129 -1.31 -7.14 23.18
C ALA A 129 -1.91 -7.67 24.48
N GLY A 130 -1.29 -8.69 25.06
CA GLY A 130 -1.84 -9.43 26.20
C GLY A 130 -1.49 -10.92 26.16
N HIS A 131 -0.95 -11.39 25.02
CA HIS A 131 -0.36 -12.73 24.95
C HIS A 131 0.83 -12.87 25.91
N PRO A 132 0.99 -13.99 26.64
CA PRO A 132 2.09 -14.18 27.60
C PRO A 132 3.49 -13.97 27.00
N GLU A 133 3.66 -14.41 25.75
CA GLU A 133 4.91 -14.28 24.97
C GLU A 133 5.00 -12.99 24.14
N GLY A 134 4.12 -12.02 24.43
CA GLY A 134 3.96 -10.80 23.64
C GLY A 134 3.40 -11.04 22.24
N ILE A 135 3.30 -9.96 21.47
CA ILE A 135 2.73 -9.94 20.13
C ILE A 135 3.54 -10.84 19.19
N LYS A 136 4.87 -10.79 19.28
CA LYS A 136 5.75 -11.63 18.45
C LYS A 136 5.53 -13.12 18.74
N GLY A 137 5.37 -13.51 20.01
CA GLY A 137 5.11 -14.89 20.39
C GLY A 137 3.80 -15.41 19.83
N GLN A 138 2.72 -14.62 19.90
CA GLN A 138 1.44 -14.99 19.31
C GLN A 138 1.52 -15.19 17.79
N VAL A 139 2.25 -14.31 17.10
CA VAL A 139 2.49 -14.45 15.66
C VAL A 139 3.28 -15.73 15.37
N ALA A 140 4.33 -16.02 16.14
CA ALA A 140 5.13 -17.24 15.99
C ALA A 140 4.30 -18.51 16.22
N GLU A 141 3.44 -18.53 17.23
CA GLU A 141 2.54 -19.65 17.50
C GLU A 141 1.53 -19.86 16.35
N THR A 142 0.96 -18.77 15.83
CA THR A 142 0.03 -18.80 14.69
C THR A 142 0.71 -19.37 13.44
N ILE A 143 1.94 -18.93 13.17
CA ILE A 143 2.75 -19.46 12.05
C ILE A 143 3.10 -20.92 12.29
N GLY A 144 3.47 -21.30 13.52
CA GLY A 144 3.75 -22.69 13.90
C GLY A 144 2.57 -23.61 13.60
N ARG A 145 1.36 -23.23 14.04
CA ARG A 145 0.13 -23.95 13.72
C ARG A 145 -0.12 -24.07 12.21
N ALA A 146 0.17 -23.02 11.44
CA ALA A 146 0.04 -23.08 9.99
C ALA A 146 1.08 -24.03 9.35
N LEU A 147 2.32 -24.05 9.84
CA LEU A 147 3.36 -24.98 9.38
C LEU A 147 2.99 -26.43 9.70
N ASP A 148 2.34 -26.69 10.84
CA ASP A 148 1.89 -28.04 11.19
C ASP A 148 0.85 -28.57 10.19
N LEU A 149 0.01 -27.69 9.64
CA LEU A 149 -1.01 -28.05 8.65
C LEU A 149 -0.46 -28.11 7.22
N LEU A 150 0.47 -27.22 6.86
CA LEU A 150 0.86 -26.98 5.46
C LEU A 150 2.25 -27.51 5.09
N ALA A 151 3.10 -27.80 6.07
CA ALA A 151 4.50 -28.18 5.87
C ALA A 151 4.85 -29.42 6.71
N ALA A 152 4.04 -30.49 6.57
CA ALA A 152 4.23 -31.75 7.29
C ALA A 152 5.63 -32.36 7.10
N GLU A 153 6.26 -32.12 5.95
CA GLU A 153 7.59 -32.59 5.59
C GLU A 153 8.74 -31.83 6.30
N LEU A 154 8.47 -30.65 6.87
CA LEU A 154 9.50 -29.88 7.57
C LEU A 154 9.86 -30.56 8.90
N PRO A 155 11.14 -30.88 9.17
CA PRO A 155 11.54 -31.54 10.41
C PRO A 155 11.11 -30.75 11.64
N GLN A 156 10.53 -31.42 12.65
CA GLN A 156 9.96 -30.76 13.81
C GLN A 156 10.95 -29.85 14.56
N GLU A 157 12.23 -30.22 14.59
CA GLU A 157 13.30 -29.42 15.21
C GLU A 157 13.57 -28.08 14.51
N GLN A 158 13.26 -27.98 13.21
CA GLN A 158 13.49 -26.77 12.42
C GLN A 158 12.29 -25.81 12.46
N ARG A 159 11.09 -26.30 12.79
CA ARG A 159 9.85 -25.51 12.76
C ARG A 159 9.89 -24.28 13.67
N PRO A 160 10.37 -24.34 14.93
CA PRO A 160 10.42 -23.15 15.79
C PRO A 160 11.36 -22.07 15.24
N LYS A 161 12.47 -22.48 14.63
CA LYS A 161 13.42 -21.54 13.99
C LYS A 161 12.78 -20.83 12.80
N VAL A 162 12.09 -21.58 11.94
CA VAL A 162 11.35 -21.03 10.80
C VAL A 162 10.23 -20.10 11.28
N ALA A 163 9.37 -20.56 12.19
CA ALA A 163 8.28 -19.77 12.74
C ALA A 163 8.79 -18.46 13.37
N GLY A 164 9.87 -18.52 14.16
CA GLY A 164 10.48 -17.34 14.79
C GLY A 164 11.06 -16.34 13.77
N TRP A 165 11.66 -16.83 12.68
CA TRP A 165 12.16 -15.96 11.60
C TRP A 165 11.03 -15.26 10.87
N TRP A 166 9.99 -15.99 10.47
CA TRP A 166 8.83 -15.41 9.80
C TRP A 166 8.10 -14.44 10.74
N ALA A 167 7.90 -14.81 12.01
CA ALA A 167 7.23 -13.97 12.99
C ALA A 167 7.92 -12.63 13.22
N ALA A 168 9.25 -12.55 13.06
CA ALA A 168 9.99 -11.30 13.22
C ALA A 168 9.51 -10.20 12.24
N PHE A 169 9.13 -10.60 11.01
CA PHE A 169 8.83 -9.68 9.91
C PHE A 169 7.39 -9.81 9.38
N PHE A 170 6.62 -10.77 9.87
CA PHE A 170 5.31 -11.11 9.32
C PHE A 170 4.35 -9.92 9.25
N PRO A 171 4.16 -9.09 10.31
CA PRO A 171 3.31 -7.91 10.22
C PRO A 171 3.75 -6.92 9.13
N ALA A 172 5.05 -6.65 9.04
CA ALA A 172 5.60 -5.76 8.02
C ALA A 172 5.43 -6.33 6.61
N MET A 173 5.65 -7.63 6.42
CA MET A 173 5.49 -8.28 5.12
C MET A 173 4.05 -8.26 4.63
N VAL A 174 3.08 -8.60 5.50
CA VAL A 174 1.66 -8.54 5.17
C VAL A 174 1.27 -7.11 4.82
N SER A 175 1.66 -6.15 5.66
CA SER A 175 1.35 -4.73 5.45
C SER A 175 2.02 -4.13 4.21
N ALA A 176 3.27 -4.50 3.93
CA ALA A 176 4.02 -4.04 2.76
C ALA A 176 3.45 -4.62 1.46
N SER A 177 3.18 -5.93 1.43
CA SER A 177 2.49 -6.59 0.31
C SER A 177 1.15 -5.93 0.04
N TRP A 178 0.37 -5.71 1.11
CA TRP A 178 -0.93 -5.07 1.03
C TRP A 178 -0.85 -3.62 0.53
N LEU A 179 0.10 -2.82 1.02
CA LEU A 179 0.36 -1.46 0.52
C LEU A 179 0.70 -1.46 -0.98
N VAL A 180 1.59 -2.34 -1.42
CA VAL A 180 1.97 -2.48 -2.84
C VAL A 180 0.75 -2.90 -3.68
N MET A 181 -0.05 -3.84 -3.19
CA MET A 181 -1.29 -4.28 -3.84
C MET A 181 -2.28 -3.13 -4.02
N ILE A 182 -2.52 -2.31 -2.98
CA ILE A 182 -3.41 -1.15 -3.08
C ILE A 182 -2.87 -0.09 -4.05
N VAL A 183 -1.56 0.18 -4.04
CA VAL A 183 -0.92 1.09 -5.00
C VAL A 183 -1.07 0.57 -6.44
N ALA A 184 -0.90 -0.73 -6.67
CA ALA A 184 -1.11 -1.35 -7.97
C ALA A 184 -2.56 -1.18 -8.45
N ASN A 185 -3.55 -1.43 -7.58
CA ASN A 185 -4.96 -1.21 -7.89
C ASN A 185 -5.25 0.27 -8.20
N ALA A 186 -4.70 1.21 -7.43
CA ALA A 186 -4.91 2.64 -7.64
C ALA A 186 -4.34 3.13 -8.98
N THR A 187 -3.11 2.72 -9.30
CA THR A 187 -2.46 3.08 -10.55
C THR A 187 -3.15 2.43 -11.75
N TRP A 188 -3.62 1.19 -11.62
CA TRP A 188 -4.36 0.50 -12.66
C TRP A 188 -5.75 1.10 -12.89
N ALA A 189 -6.49 1.42 -11.82
CA ALA A 189 -7.78 2.11 -11.91
C ALA A 189 -7.65 3.44 -12.65
N GLN A 190 -6.66 4.25 -12.29
CA GLN A 190 -6.37 5.52 -12.97
C GLN A 190 -6.02 5.28 -14.45
N ALA A 191 -5.16 4.30 -14.76
CA ALA A 191 -4.78 4.00 -16.14
C ALA A 191 -5.97 3.53 -17.00
N LEU A 192 -6.84 2.68 -16.45
CA LEU A 192 -8.07 2.24 -17.13
C LEU A 192 -9.01 3.42 -17.38
N LEU A 193 -9.22 4.29 -16.39
CA LEU A 193 -10.08 5.46 -16.54
C LEU A 193 -9.57 6.41 -17.63
N VAL A 194 -8.25 6.59 -17.73
CA VAL A 194 -7.63 7.40 -18.80
C VAL A 194 -7.84 6.76 -20.16
N ARG A 195 -7.61 5.43 -20.29
CA ARG A 195 -7.86 4.69 -21.54
C ARG A 195 -9.33 4.74 -21.96
N LEU A 196 -10.25 4.77 -21.01
CA LEU A 196 -11.69 4.86 -21.26
C LEU A 196 -12.18 6.30 -21.49
N GLY A 197 -11.31 7.32 -21.39
CA GLY A 197 -11.71 8.73 -21.47
C GLY A 197 -12.67 9.17 -20.35
N ARG A 198 -12.59 8.50 -19.18
CA ARG A 198 -13.44 8.73 -18.00
C ARG A 198 -12.66 9.25 -16.79
N ASN A 199 -11.39 9.62 -16.97
CA ASN A 199 -10.57 10.17 -15.90
C ASN A 199 -11.00 11.60 -15.56
N ARG A 200 -11.07 11.91 -14.27
CA ARG A 200 -11.36 13.28 -13.79
C ARG A 200 -10.11 14.10 -13.54
N ARG A 201 -9.08 13.45 -13.00
CA ARG A 201 -7.75 14.02 -12.86
C ARG A 201 -6.88 13.61 -14.05
N PRO A 202 -5.94 14.46 -14.50
CA PRO A 202 -4.84 14.04 -15.35
C PRO A 202 -4.04 12.91 -14.69
N SER A 203 -3.42 12.06 -15.51
CA SER A 203 -2.49 11.04 -15.00
C SER A 203 -1.38 11.69 -14.18
N PRO A 204 -1.12 11.22 -12.95
CA PRO A 204 -0.04 11.76 -12.14
C PRO A 204 1.33 11.56 -12.80
N ALA A 205 2.20 12.57 -12.71
CA ALA A 205 3.59 12.45 -13.13
C ALA A 205 4.40 11.64 -12.09
N TYR A 206 4.25 10.31 -12.07
CA TYR A 206 4.87 9.44 -11.06
C TYR A 206 6.40 9.54 -11.00
N ARG A 207 7.09 9.94 -12.08
CA ARG A 207 8.56 10.17 -12.08
C ARG A 207 8.98 11.34 -11.18
N GLN A 208 8.07 12.29 -10.97
CA GLN A 208 8.25 13.48 -10.14
C GLN A 208 7.70 13.26 -8.71
N LEU A 209 7.59 12.01 -8.27
CA LEU A 209 7.13 11.67 -6.92
C LEU A 209 7.97 12.41 -5.87
N ARG A 210 7.28 13.06 -4.93
CA ARG A 210 7.87 13.72 -3.75
C ARG A 210 7.11 13.26 -2.52
N LEU A 211 7.83 12.79 -1.52
CA LEU A 211 7.25 12.35 -0.25
C LEU A 211 7.17 13.54 0.73
N PRO A 212 6.19 13.56 1.65
CA PRO A 212 6.13 14.56 2.71
C PRO A 212 7.14 14.25 3.83
N ASP A 213 7.55 15.29 4.55
CA ASP A 213 8.61 15.19 5.57
C ASP A 213 8.21 14.34 6.78
N TRP A 214 6.93 14.38 7.16
CA TRP A 214 6.44 13.60 8.29
C TRP A 214 6.61 12.09 8.07
N LEU A 215 6.69 11.62 6.83
CA LEU A 215 6.90 10.19 6.54
C LEU A 215 8.33 9.75 6.88
N ALA A 216 9.31 10.64 6.68
CA ALA A 216 10.68 10.42 7.15
C ALA A 216 10.76 10.46 8.68
N LEU A 217 10.00 11.35 9.32
CA LEU A 217 9.90 11.38 10.78
C LEU A 217 9.34 10.05 11.32
N VAL A 218 8.27 9.53 10.73
CA VAL A 218 7.70 8.22 11.12
C VAL A 218 8.74 7.11 10.99
N LEU A 219 9.48 7.05 9.88
CA LEU A 219 10.53 6.07 9.67
C LEU A 219 11.62 6.15 10.75
N VAL A 220 12.13 7.36 11.03
CA VAL A 220 13.19 7.58 12.03
C VAL A 220 12.69 7.23 13.42
N MET A 221 11.52 7.73 13.82
CA MET A 221 10.95 7.46 15.15
C MET A 221 10.68 5.97 15.35
N ALA A 222 10.16 5.27 14.34
CA ALA A 222 9.94 3.83 14.39
C ALA A 222 11.25 3.04 14.49
N ALA A 223 12.28 3.44 13.73
CA ALA A 223 13.60 2.83 13.81
C ALA A 223 14.27 3.04 15.17
N VAL A 224 14.13 4.24 15.75
CA VAL A 224 14.62 4.55 17.10
C VAL A 224 13.86 3.73 18.15
N ALA A 225 12.53 3.72 18.09
CA ALA A 225 11.71 2.90 18.99
C ALA A 225 12.08 1.41 18.92
N SER A 226 12.32 0.89 17.70
CA SER A 226 12.77 -0.48 17.48
C SER A 226 14.10 -0.82 18.13
N ARG A 227 15.01 0.15 18.27
CA ARG A 227 16.37 -0.07 18.79
C ARG A 227 16.51 0.25 20.26
N LEU A 228 15.70 1.16 20.78
CA LEU A 228 15.80 1.65 22.16
C LEU A 228 14.73 1.06 23.09
N SER A 229 13.72 0.37 22.55
CA SER A 229 12.66 -0.26 23.34
C SER A 229 12.73 -1.78 23.23
N ASP A 230 12.48 -2.46 24.33
CA ASP A 230 12.35 -3.92 24.36
C ASP A 230 10.90 -4.38 24.16
N GLY A 231 10.71 -5.69 24.02
CA GLY A 231 9.39 -6.33 23.95
C GLY A 231 8.55 -5.86 22.77
N ASP A 232 7.26 -5.68 23.02
CA ASP A 232 6.26 -5.38 21.99
C ASP A 232 6.47 -4.00 21.34
N VAL A 233 6.94 -3.01 22.11
CA VAL A 233 7.20 -1.67 21.57
C VAL A 233 8.34 -1.72 20.55
N GLY A 234 9.43 -2.42 20.88
CA GLY A 234 10.55 -2.62 19.95
C GLY A 234 10.13 -3.40 18.70
N TYR A 235 9.33 -4.46 18.88
CA TYR A 235 8.83 -5.31 17.80
C TYR A 235 7.89 -4.56 16.83
N VAL A 236 6.91 -3.83 17.37
CA VAL A 236 5.99 -3.01 16.56
C VAL A 236 6.74 -1.88 15.89
N GLY A 237 7.64 -1.18 16.60
CA GLY A 237 8.50 -0.14 16.03
C GLY A 237 9.31 -0.64 14.83
N GLY A 238 9.91 -1.83 14.94
CA GLY A 238 10.67 -2.44 13.85
C GLY A 238 9.81 -2.74 12.62
N ASN A 239 8.62 -3.29 12.82
CA ASN A 239 7.68 -3.57 11.72
C ASN A 239 7.14 -2.27 11.09
N VAL A 240 6.87 -1.23 11.88
CA VAL A 240 6.47 0.10 11.38
C VAL A 240 7.58 0.70 10.51
N ALA A 241 8.84 0.62 10.94
CA ALA A 241 9.98 1.12 10.17
C ALA A 241 10.10 0.42 8.81
N LEU A 242 9.94 -0.91 8.78
CA LEU A 242 9.97 -1.69 7.54
C LEU A 242 8.87 -1.30 6.55
N VAL A 243 7.64 -1.09 7.03
CA VAL A 243 6.52 -0.64 6.16
C VAL A 243 6.73 0.82 5.71
N ALA A 244 7.25 1.68 6.59
CA ALA A 244 7.57 3.07 6.28
C ALA A 244 8.67 3.22 5.20
N LEU A 245 9.51 2.20 4.98
CA LEU A 245 10.49 2.16 3.88
C LEU A 245 9.84 2.00 2.49
N ILE A 246 8.63 1.44 2.39
CA ILE A 246 7.99 1.13 1.11
C ILE A 246 7.75 2.40 0.25
N PRO A 247 7.25 3.52 0.78
CA PRO A 247 7.20 4.77 0.03
C PRO A 247 8.55 5.26 -0.48
N PHE A 248 9.64 5.06 0.28
CA PHE A 248 10.99 5.38 -0.17
C PHE A 248 11.43 4.45 -1.29
N MET A 249 11.06 3.16 -1.26
CA MET A 249 11.25 2.26 -2.40
C MET A 249 10.57 2.80 -3.67
N PHE A 250 9.32 3.26 -3.59
CA PHE A 250 8.64 3.90 -4.73
C PHE A 250 9.35 5.18 -5.20
N LEU A 251 9.90 5.98 -4.28
CA LEU A 251 10.70 7.16 -4.63
C LEU A 251 12.02 6.80 -5.33
N GLY A 252 12.66 5.70 -4.92
CA GLY A 252 13.84 5.13 -5.57
C GLY A 252 13.52 4.64 -6.98
N LEU A 253 12.41 3.89 -7.15
CA LEU A 253 11.91 3.47 -8.46
C LEU A 253 11.62 4.66 -9.38
N ALA A 254 10.96 5.71 -8.86
CA ALA A 254 10.74 6.93 -9.62
C ALA A 254 12.05 7.59 -10.06
N GLY A 255 13.12 7.45 -9.27
CA GLY A 255 14.45 7.97 -9.58
C GLY A 255 15.13 7.18 -10.69
N ILE A 256 15.08 5.85 -10.60
CA ILE A 256 15.57 4.95 -11.64
C ILE A 256 14.84 5.20 -12.97
N HIS A 257 13.52 5.35 -12.94
CA HIS A 257 12.72 5.69 -14.12
C HIS A 257 13.10 7.05 -14.71
N GLN A 258 13.30 8.07 -13.87
CA GLN A 258 13.72 9.40 -14.35
C GLN A 258 15.10 9.35 -14.99
N TRP A 259 16.05 8.65 -14.36
CA TRP A 259 17.40 8.48 -14.88
C TRP A 259 17.43 7.67 -16.19
N ALA A 260 16.70 6.55 -16.24
CA ALA A 260 16.61 5.68 -17.40
C ALA A 260 15.99 6.39 -18.61
N ALA A 261 15.02 7.30 -18.39
CA ALA A 261 14.34 8.01 -19.49
C ALA A 261 15.28 8.85 -20.36
N GLY A 262 16.44 9.27 -19.84
CA GLY A 262 17.46 10.01 -20.58
C GLY A 262 18.53 9.14 -21.27
N LYS A 263 18.36 7.81 -21.28
CA LYS A 263 19.38 6.86 -21.77
C LYS A 263 18.84 6.03 -22.95
N PRO A 264 19.65 5.74 -23.98
CA PRO A 264 19.23 4.87 -25.08
C PRO A 264 18.93 3.43 -24.61
N GLN A 265 19.56 2.98 -23.52
CA GLN A 265 19.35 1.66 -22.91
C GLN A 265 18.23 1.62 -21.86
N ALA A 266 17.30 2.60 -21.86
CA ALA A 266 16.23 2.70 -20.86
C ALA A 266 15.51 1.38 -20.58
N ARG A 267 15.18 0.62 -21.64
CA ARG A 267 14.48 -0.67 -21.54
C ARG A 267 15.30 -1.72 -20.79
N ILE A 268 16.61 -1.80 -21.05
CA ILE A 268 17.51 -2.76 -20.40
C ILE A 268 17.67 -2.41 -18.92
N ILE A 269 17.86 -1.12 -18.60
CA ILE A 269 17.96 -0.63 -17.21
C ILE A 269 16.72 -1.03 -16.42
N LEU A 270 15.53 -0.77 -16.98
CA LEU A 270 14.27 -1.10 -16.33
C LEU A 270 14.08 -2.62 -16.23
N ALA A 271 14.37 -3.37 -17.28
CA ALA A 271 14.28 -4.83 -17.27
C ALA A 271 15.21 -5.45 -16.20
N ALA A 272 16.44 -4.96 -16.08
CA ALA A 272 17.37 -5.39 -15.04
C ALA A 272 16.87 -5.02 -13.64
N THR A 273 16.35 -3.81 -13.45
CA THR A 273 15.81 -3.35 -12.16
C THR A 273 14.65 -4.24 -11.70
N TYR A 274 13.66 -4.47 -12.58
CA TYR A 274 12.52 -5.32 -12.27
C TYR A 274 12.89 -6.81 -12.20
N GLY A 275 13.86 -7.26 -13.01
CA GLY A 275 14.41 -8.61 -12.93
C GLY A 275 15.08 -8.88 -11.59
N LEU A 276 15.88 -7.93 -11.08
CA LEU A 276 16.47 -8.02 -9.74
C LEU A 276 15.41 -7.99 -8.64
N LEU A 277 14.39 -7.14 -8.76
CA LEU A 277 13.25 -7.14 -7.84
C LEU A 277 12.48 -8.47 -7.87
N ALA A 278 12.38 -9.14 -9.01
CA ALA A 278 11.72 -10.44 -9.11
C ALA A 278 12.58 -11.58 -8.53
N LEU A 279 13.89 -11.58 -8.80
CA LEU A 279 14.80 -12.67 -8.42
C LEU A 279 15.28 -12.58 -6.96
N VAL A 280 15.56 -11.37 -6.48
CA VAL A 280 16.14 -11.12 -5.15
C VAL A 280 15.39 -9.97 -4.45
N PHE A 281 14.07 -10.11 -4.38
CA PHE A 281 13.14 -9.06 -3.94
C PHE A 281 13.59 -8.31 -2.70
N VAL A 282 13.91 -9.01 -1.60
CA VAL A 282 14.26 -8.37 -0.33
C VAL A 282 15.46 -7.45 -0.48
N TRP A 283 16.56 -7.94 -1.04
CA TRP A 283 17.79 -7.17 -1.19
C TRP A 283 17.65 -6.04 -2.22
N ALA A 284 17.01 -6.32 -3.36
CA ALA A 284 16.76 -5.31 -4.38
C ALA A 284 15.81 -4.21 -3.86
N ALA A 285 14.74 -4.57 -3.15
CA ALA A 285 13.80 -3.62 -2.56
C ALA A 285 14.50 -2.71 -1.53
N VAL A 286 15.35 -3.28 -0.66
CA VAL A 286 16.16 -2.49 0.30
C VAL A 286 17.09 -1.54 -0.43
N ALA A 287 17.85 -1.99 -1.44
CA ALA A 287 18.75 -1.12 -2.20
C ALA A 287 18.00 0.03 -2.89
N VAL A 288 16.84 -0.26 -3.48
CA VAL A 288 15.96 0.74 -4.11
C VAL A 288 15.37 1.70 -3.07
N ALA A 289 14.99 1.22 -1.88
CA ALA A 289 14.52 2.07 -0.78
C ALA A 289 15.63 3.01 -0.28
N VAL A 290 16.86 2.52 -0.14
CA VAL A 290 18.02 3.34 0.23
C VAL A 290 18.27 4.42 -0.82
N LEU A 291 18.23 4.08 -2.12
CA LEU A 291 18.31 5.06 -3.20
C LEU A 291 17.21 6.13 -3.09
N GLY A 292 15.99 5.71 -2.76
CA GLY A 292 14.87 6.62 -2.54
C GLY A 292 15.07 7.53 -1.34
N MET A 293 15.66 7.04 -0.24
CA MET A 293 15.99 7.85 0.93
C MET A 293 17.08 8.88 0.62
N VAL A 294 18.13 8.49 -0.09
CA VAL A 294 19.16 9.44 -0.58
C VAL A 294 18.52 10.51 -1.47
N ARG A 295 17.63 10.11 -2.39
CA ARG A 295 16.88 11.03 -3.26
C ARG A 295 15.98 11.97 -2.46
N PHE A 296 15.32 11.49 -1.41
CA PHE A 296 14.50 12.31 -0.52
C PHE A 296 15.32 13.43 0.12
N TRP A 297 16.46 13.10 0.72
CA TRP A 297 17.33 14.07 1.39
C TRP A 297 17.95 15.07 0.41
N THR A 298 18.45 14.61 -0.74
CA THR A 298 19.02 15.51 -1.77
C THR A 298 18.00 16.48 -2.34
N MET A 299 16.74 16.06 -2.54
CA MET A 299 15.65 16.96 -2.94
C MET A 299 15.30 17.97 -1.85
N ARG A 300 15.38 17.58 -0.57
CA ARG A 300 15.14 18.47 0.56
C ARG A 300 16.19 19.58 0.63
N PHE A 301 17.47 19.26 0.50
CA PHE A 301 18.54 20.26 0.57
C PHE A 301 18.51 21.24 -0.62
N ARG A 302 18.15 20.77 -1.82
CA ARG A 302 17.97 21.65 -3.00
C ARG A 302 16.74 22.58 -2.92
N ARG A 303 15.82 22.38 -1.97
CA ARG A 303 14.72 23.34 -1.71
C ARG A 303 15.21 24.61 -1.00
N GLY A 304 16.37 24.55 -0.32
CA GLY A 304 16.96 25.70 0.37
C GLY A 304 17.55 26.75 -0.59
N ASP A 305 17.95 26.34 -1.80
CA ASP A 305 18.67 27.21 -2.74
C ASP A 305 17.74 28.01 -3.68
N SER A 306 16.43 27.77 -3.67
CA SER A 306 15.45 28.56 -4.44
C SER A 306 14.82 29.71 -3.65
N GLY A 307 15.47 30.13 -2.56
CA GLY A 307 15.10 31.28 -1.72
C GLY A 307 15.86 32.57 -2.05
N GLY A 308 16.29 32.74 -3.29
CA GLY A 308 16.94 33.96 -3.79
C GLY A 308 16.57 34.15 -5.25
N GLY A 309 16.05 35.33 -5.59
CA GLY A 309 15.31 35.62 -6.81
C GLY A 309 16.04 35.31 -8.12
N MET A 310 15.23 35.18 -9.17
CA MET A 310 15.36 36.01 -10.36
C MET A 310 14.00 36.03 -11.08
N GLU A 311 13.35 37.19 -11.01
CA GLU A 311 12.53 37.70 -12.10
C GLU A 311 13.44 37.86 -13.33
N GLY A 312 12.92 37.49 -14.50
CA GLY A 312 13.62 37.54 -15.78
C GLY A 312 13.04 36.54 -16.77
#